data_AF-A0A7R9T8U1-F1
#
_entry.id   AF-A0A7R9T8U1-F1
#
_cell.length_a   1.000
_cell.length_b   1.000
_cell.length_c   1.000
_cell.angle_alpha   90.00
_cell.angle_beta   90.00
_cell.angle_gamma   90.00
#
_symmetry.space_group_name_H-M   'P 1'
#
loop_
_entity.id
_entity.type
_entity.pdbx_description
1 polymer ?
#
loop_
_entity_poly.entity_id
_entity_poly.type
_entity_poly.pdbx_seq_one_letter_code
_entity_poly.pdbx_strand_id
1 'polypeptide(L)'
;AATTATATTTSASSEPTKVGVRPLSRSGVKFEVARVLFNPANDAYLAVAGYDMCQVFTLGAKGDVVDRLQVGPEQWPLDGILGAIIDVQWVPASPSLLAVTVSSQVAIFDLATSSVAPVATVSLEPGPGGLLAASSFALLKGHLALFLLSDEGEAYCHRFANGSVADDARRSGGDATVAKSARLELPEKVRGRAGLSMTYSLAHHLLLASFDGGYSVAARVDLASGAVKSANLAARGGD
;
A
#
# COMPACT_ATOMS: atom_id res chain seq x y z
N ALA A 1 37.50 -9.12 74.62
CA ALA A 1 37.37 -9.63 73.24
C ALA A 1 36.45 -8.69 72.49
N ALA A 2 37.03 -7.78 71.70
CA ALA A 2 36.33 -6.88 70.80
C ALA A 2 36.53 -7.42 69.39
N THR A 3 35.43 -7.69 68.67
CA THR A 3 35.48 -8.21 67.30
C THR A 3 34.91 -7.17 66.37
N THR A 4 35.82 -6.51 65.65
CA THR A 4 35.55 -5.58 64.56
C THR A 4 35.06 -6.39 63.34
N ALA A 5 33.89 -6.06 62.80
CA ALA A 5 33.43 -6.59 61.51
C ALA A 5 33.13 -5.42 60.56
N THR A 6 33.91 -5.40 59.50
CA THR A 6 34.01 -4.38 58.45
C THR A 6 32.73 -4.33 57.62
N ALA A 7 32.14 -3.14 57.48
CA ALA A 7 31.04 -2.90 56.56
C ALA A 7 31.57 -2.86 55.12
N THR A 8 31.22 -3.86 54.31
CA THR A 8 31.39 -3.84 52.86
C THR A 8 30.18 -3.15 52.23
N THR A 9 30.34 -1.90 51.84
CA THR A 9 29.39 -1.16 51.01
C THR A 9 29.42 -1.76 49.60
N THR A 10 28.49 -2.65 49.28
CA THR A 10 28.23 -3.04 47.90
C THR A 10 27.52 -1.89 47.21
N SER A 11 28.27 -1.11 46.43
CA SER A 11 27.74 -0.15 45.47
C SER A 11 26.87 -0.89 44.46
N ALA A 12 25.55 -0.80 44.60
CA ALA A 12 24.62 -1.18 43.55
C ALA A 12 24.78 -0.19 42.40
N SER A 13 25.64 -0.50 41.44
CA SER A 13 25.72 0.19 40.16
C SER A 13 24.38 0.00 39.46
N SER A 14 23.58 1.05 39.38
CA SER A 14 22.41 1.12 38.53
C SER A 14 22.87 1.17 37.07
N GLU A 15 23.16 0.00 36.49
CA GLU A 15 23.29 -0.08 35.04
C GLU A 15 21.91 0.18 34.41
N PRO A 16 21.82 1.03 33.37
CA PRO A 16 20.58 1.24 32.66
C PRO A 16 20.15 -0.10 32.05
N THR A 17 18.98 -0.60 32.45
CA THR A 17 18.36 -1.80 31.88
C THR A 17 18.26 -1.64 30.37
N LYS A 18 19.22 -2.23 29.65
CA LYS A 18 19.23 -2.26 28.19
C LYS A 18 18.08 -3.17 27.77
N VAL A 19 16.94 -2.57 27.46
CA VAL A 19 15.80 -3.28 26.89
C VAL A 19 16.24 -3.82 25.53
N GLY A 20 16.68 -5.08 25.51
CA GLY A 20 17.08 -5.76 24.28
C GLY A 20 15.84 -6.20 23.51
N VAL A 21 15.67 -5.70 22.29
CA VAL A 21 14.66 -6.24 21.37
C VAL A 21 15.14 -7.61 20.91
N ARG A 22 14.52 -8.68 21.42
CA ARG A 22 14.77 -10.05 20.95
C ARG A 22 13.77 -10.36 19.83
N PRO A 23 14.23 -10.77 18.63
CA PRO A 23 13.32 -11.17 17.56
C PRO A 23 12.48 -12.38 18.00
N LEU A 24 11.17 -12.31 17.79
CA LEU A 24 10.23 -13.40 18.10
C LEU A 24 10.40 -14.58 17.14
N SER A 25 10.71 -14.30 15.88
CA SER A 25 10.94 -15.28 14.82
C SER A 25 11.96 -14.76 13.80
N ARG A 26 12.62 -15.68 13.09
CA ARG A 26 13.45 -15.38 11.92
C ARG A 26 12.92 -16.17 10.74
N SER A 27 12.34 -15.46 9.80
CA SER A 27 11.70 -16.01 8.62
C SER A 27 12.36 -15.42 7.38
N GLY A 28 13.05 -16.25 6.60
CA GLY A 28 13.65 -15.82 5.34
C GLY A 28 12.64 -15.80 4.19
N VAL A 29 12.90 -14.96 3.19
CA VAL A 29 12.29 -14.98 1.86
C VAL A 29 13.37 -15.20 0.80
N LYS A 30 12.99 -15.67 -0.39
CA LYS A 30 13.90 -15.95 -1.51
C LYS A 30 14.09 -14.77 -2.47
N PHE A 31 13.63 -13.58 -2.08
CA PHE A 31 13.65 -12.35 -2.88
C PHE A 31 14.09 -11.16 -2.01
N GLU A 32 14.52 -10.07 -2.65
CA GLU A 32 14.84 -8.83 -1.96
C GLU A 32 13.55 -8.16 -1.46
N VAL A 33 13.50 -7.87 -0.15
CA VAL A 33 12.32 -7.27 0.47
C VAL A 33 12.26 -5.78 0.16
N ALA A 34 11.23 -5.37 -0.59
CA ALA A 34 10.93 -3.97 -0.89
C ALA A 34 9.87 -3.39 0.06
N ARG A 35 8.88 -4.20 0.47
CA ARG A 35 7.75 -3.75 1.31
C ARG A 35 7.37 -4.80 2.36
N VAL A 36 6.97 -4.30 3.53
CA VAL A 36 6.49 -5.09 4.68
C VAL A 36 5.33 -4.35 5.33
N LEU A 37 4.17 -4.99 5.45
CA LEU A 37 2.95 -4.36 5.91
C LEU A 37 1.98 -5.35 6.56
N PHE A 38 1.56 -5.04 7.78
CA PHE A 38 0.49 -5.76 8.48
C PHE A 38 -0.86 -5.43 7.88
N ASN A 39 -1.79 -6.39 7.89
CA ASN A 39 -3.18 -6.10 7.58
C ASN A 39 -3.80 -5.31 8.75
N PRO A 40 -4.25 -4.06 8.55
CA PRO A 40 -4.87 -3.27 9.62
C PRO A 40 -6.18 -3.86 10.17
N ALA A 41 -6.87 -4.71 9.39
CA ALA A 41 -8.10 -5.39 9.81
C ALA A 41 -7.83 -6.74 10.52
N ASN A 42 -6.63 -7.31 10.36
CA ASN A 42 -6.22 -8.54 11.03
C ASN A 42 -4.69 -8.61 11.12
N ASP A 43 -4.13 -8.20 12.25
CA ASP A 43 -2.70 -8.08 12.48
C ASP A 43 -1.95 -9.42 12.54
N ALA A 44 -2.65 -10.55 12.46
CA ALA A 44 -2.04 -11.86 12.24
C ALA A 44 -1.48 -12.02 10.82
N TYR A 45 -1.91 -11.21 9.84
CA TYR A 45 -1.43 -11.29 8.47
C TYR A 45 -0.39 -10.20 8.16
N LEU A 46 0.77 -10.64 7.68
CA LEU A 46 1.89 -9.79 7.29
C LEU A 46 2.22 -10.01 5.81
N ALA A 47 1.97 -9.02 4.97
CA ALA A 47 2.45 -9.04 3.59
C ALA A 47 3.93 -8.65 3.54
N VAL A 48 4.69 -9.37 2.72
CA VAL A 48 6.11 -9.15 2.43
C VAL A 48 6.28 -9.26 0.92
N ALA A 49 6.68 -8.17 0.28
CA ALA A 49 6.80 -8.11 -1.17
C ALA A 49 8.18 -7.62 -1.61
N GLY A 50 8.68 -8.22 -2.67
CA GLY A 50 9.79 -7.72 -3.46
C GLY A 50 9.28 -7.04 -4.73
N TYR A 51 10.10 -7.09 -5.79
CA TYR A 51 9.74 -6.56 -7.11
C TYR A 51 9.07 -7.60 -8.02
N ASP A 52 9.20 -8.89 -7.71
CA ASP A 52 8.75 -10.00 -8.54
C ASP A 52 7.97 -11.08 -7.76
N MET A 53 7.93 -10.97 -6.43
CA MET A 53 7.28 -11.92 -5.55
C MET A 53 6.55 -11.21 -4.40
N CYS A 54 5.38 -11.72 -4.01
CA CYS A 54 4.64 -11.28 -2.85
C CYS A 54 4.22 -12.50 -2.02
N GLN A 55 4.46 -12.46 -0.72
CA GLN A 55 4.05 -13.49 0.24
C GLN A 55 3.28 -12.87 1.40
N VAL A 56 2.27 -13.57 1.88
CA VAL A 56 1.57 -13.25 3.13
C VAL A 56 1.95 -14.30 4.17
N PHE A 57 2.45 -13.84 5.31
CA PHE A 57 2.74 -14.68 6.46
C PHE A 57 1.58 -14.61 7.43
N THR A 58 1.18 -15.76 7.94
CA THR A 58 0.29 -15.86 9.09
C THR A 58 1.14 -15.97 10.34
N LEU A 59 0.92 -15.08 11.29
CA LEU A 59 1.63 -15.05 12.57
C LEU A 59 0.80 -15.73 13.66
N GLY A 60 1.44 -16.59 14.42
CA GLY A 60 0.88 -17.17 15.64
C GLY A 60 0.90 -16.18 16.79
N ALA A 61 0.23 -16.53 17.89
CA ALA A 61 0.12 -15.69 19.09
C ALA A 61 1.47 -15.33 19.74
N LYS A 62 2.56 -16.06 19.43
CA LYS A 62 3.92 -15.78 19.93
C LYS A 62 4.77 -15.00 18.92
N GLY A 63 4.20 -14.58 17.78
CA GLY A 63 4.91 -13.92 16.69
C GLY A 63 5.73 -14.87 15.81
N ASP A 64 5.54 -16.18 15.95
CA ASP A 64 6.08 -17.18 15.05
C ASP A 64 5.30 -17.24 13.73
N VAL A 65 5.97 -17.59 12.63
CA VAL A 65 5.31 -17.73 11.32
C VAL A 65 4.72 -19.14 11.27
N VAL A 66 3.40 -19.23 11.26
CA VAL A 66 2.67 -20.51 11.25
C VAL A 66 2.31 -20.96 9.83
N ASP A 67 2.16 -20.02 8.90
CA ASP A 67 1.83 -20.32 7.51
C ASP A 67 2.37 -19.25 6.55
N ARG A 68 2.50 -19.61 5.27
CA ARG A 68 2.98 -18.76 4.19
C ARG A 68 2.14 -18.98 2.94
N LEU A 69 1.59 -17.89 2.43
CA LEU A 69 0.79 -17.89 1.22
C LEU A 69 1.48 -17.04 0.16
N GLN A 70 1.73 -17.63 -1.01
CA GLN A 70 2.21 -16.86 -2.16
C GLN A 70 1.04 -16.19 -2.87
N VAL A 71 1.22 -14.91 -3.23
CA VAL A 71 0.19 -14.09 -3.89
C VAL A 71 0.55 -13.82 -5.35
N GLY A 72 -0.36 -14.19 -6.24
CA GLY A 72 -0.19 -14.11 -7.69
C GLY A 72 0.57 -15.29 -8.29
N PRO A 73 1.16 -15.12 -9.48
CA PRO A 73 1.96 -16.16 -10.14
C PRO A 73 3.22 -16.53 -9.34
N GLU A 74 3.92 -17.59 -9.78
CA GLU A 74 5.18 -18.03 -9.15
C GLU A 74 6.21 -16.89 -9.12
N GLN A 75 6.29 -16.14 -10.21
CA GLN A 75 7.04 -14.90 -10.36
C GLN A 75 6.20 -13.94 -11.18
N TRP A 76 6.10 -12.70 -10.71
CA TRP A 76 5.54 -11.63 -11.51
C TRP A 76 6.52 -11.31 -12.65
N PRO A 77 6.05 -11.18 -13.90
CA PRO A 77 6.93 -10.94 -15.03
C PRO A 77 7.84 -9.73 -14.80
N LEU A 78 9.14 -9.91 -14.97
CA LEU A 78 10.12 -8.81 -14.91
C LEU A 78 10.44 -8.26 -16.32
N ASP A 79 9.58 -8.52 -17.31
CA ASP A 79 9.71 -8.07 -18.69
C ASP A 79 9.50 -6.55 -18.80
N GLY A 80 10.50 -5.81 -18.33
CA GLY A 80 10.55 -4.34 -18.35
C GLY A 80 9.68 -3.69 -17.27
N ILE A 81 9.12 -2.53 -17.61
CA ILE A 81 8.32 -1.68 -16.69
C ILE A 81 6.96 -2.33 -16.35
N LEU A 82 6.47 -3.29 -17.16
CA LEU A 82 5.07 -3.72 -17.16
C LEU A 82 4.66 -4.69 -16.05
N GLY A 83 5.57 -5.53 -15.58
CA GLY A 83 5.23 -6.63 -14.66
C GLY A 83 5.87 -6.58 -13.28
N ALA A 84 6.81 -5.65 -13.03
CA ALA A 84 7.38 -5.48 -11.69
C ALA A 84 6.32 -4.95 -10.70
N ILE A 85 6.36 -5.46 -9.46
CA ILE A 85 5.49 -5.03 -8.37
C ILE A 85 5.87 -3.60 -7.93
N ILE A 86 5.00 -2.66 -8.27
CA ILE A 86 5.07 -1.23 -7.93
C ILE A 86 4.58 -0.97 -6.51
N ASP A 87 3.57 -1.69 -6.04
CA ASP A 87 3.08 -1.57 -4.66
C ASP A 87 2.27 -2.79 -4.22
N VAL A 88 2.15 -2.96 -2.91
CA VAL A 88 1.20 -3.90 -2.30
C VAL A 88 0.43 -3.20 -1.19
N GLN A 89 -0.90 -3.38 -1.15
CA GLN A 89 -1.76 -2.70 -0.19
C GLN A 89 -2.89 -3.61 0.27
N TRP A 90 -3.16 -3.63 1.57
CA TRP A 90 -4.39 -4.24 2.11
C TRP A 90 -5.58 -3.36 1.77
N VAL A 91 -6.68 -3.95 1.30
CA VAL A 91 -7.92 -3.19 1.07
C VAL A 91 -8.48 -2.79 2.44
N PRO A 92 -8.79 -1.50 2.68
CA PRO A 92 -9.26 -1.03 3.98
C PRO A 92 -10.48 -1.80 4.48
N ALA A 93 -10.49 -2.07 5.79
CA ALA A 93 -11.55 -2.82 6.49
C ALA A 93 -11.79 -4.25 5.98
N SER A 94 -10.88 -4.83 5.19
CA SER A 94 -10.97 -6.22 4.76
C SER A 94 -9.89 -7.11 5.40
N PRO A 95 -10.27 -8.25 6.02
CA PRO A 95 -9.30 -9.16 6.61
C PRO A 95 -8.58 -10.05 5.58
N SER A 96 -9.07 -10.14 4.34
CA SER A 96 -8.56 -11.09 3.33
C SER A 96 -8.19 -10.47 1.99
N LEU A 97 -8.59 -9.22 1.71
CA LEU A 97 -8.30 -8.60 0.41
C LEU A 97 -6.94 -7.91 0.40
N LEU A 98 -6.06 -8.37 -0.49
CA LEU A 98 -4.76 -7.77 -0.76
C LEU A 98 -4.68 -7.36 -2.24
N ALA A 99 -4.22 -6.14 -2.50
CA ALA A 99 -3.98 -5.64 -3.84
C ALA A 99 -2.48 -5.62 -4.16
N VAL A 100 -2.14 -6.00 -5.38
CA VAL A 100 -0.80 -5.90 -5.97
C VAL A 100 -0.90 -4.94 -7.16
N THR A 101 -0.11 -3.87 -7.12
CA THR A 101 -0.01 -2.91 -8.22
C THR A 101 1.19 -3.25 -9.08
N VAL A 102 0.95 -3.45 -10.36
CA VAL A 102 1.96 -3.47 -11.42
C VAL A 102 1.64 -2.34 -12.39
N SER A 103 2.52 -2.03 -13.35
CA SER A 103 2.28 -0.85 -14.19
C SER A 103 1.07 -1.02 -15.11
N SER A 104 0.65 -2.23 -15.43
CA SER A 104 -0.53 -2.46 -16.28
C SER A 104 -1.85 -2.37 -15.51
N GLN A 105 -1.87 -2.69 -14.22
CA GLN A 105 -3.11 -2.84 -13.45
C GLN A 105 -2.86 -2.97 -11.94
N VAL A 106 -3.94 -2.80 -11.18
CA VAL A 106 -4.06 -3.23 -9.78
C VAL A 106 -4.84 -4.55 -9.74
N ALA A 107 -4.18 -5.64 -9.37
CA ALA A 107 -4.80 -6.94 -9.17
C ALA A 107 -5.18 -7.13 -7.70
N ILE A 108 -6.45 -7.39 -7.42
CA ILE A 108 -6.99 -7.55 -6.07
C ILE A 108 -7.31 -9.02 -5.83
N PHE A 109 -6.70 -9.60 -4.80
CA PHE A 109 -6.84 -11.01 -4.42
C PHE A 109 -7.68 -11.13 -3.17
N ASP A 110 -8.63 -12.07 -3.18
CA ASP A 110 -9.27 -12.52 -1.95
C ASP A 110 -8.56 -13.76 -1.43
N LEU A 111 -7.67 -13.57 -0.46
CA LEU A 111 -6.81 -14.62 0.07
C LEU A 111 -7.59 -15.72 0.80
N ALA A 112 -8.85 -15.47 1.16
CA ALA A 112 -9.73 -16.50 1.71
C ALA A 112 -10.25 -17.46 0.63
N THR A 113 -10.29 -17.02 -0.63
CA THR A 113 -10.83 -17.76 -1.78
C THR A 113 -9.73 -18.28 -2.69
N SER A 114 -8.80 -17.41 -3.10
CA SER A 114 -7.66 -17.74 -3.97
C SER A 114 -6.53 -16.75 -3.79
N SER A 115 -5.31 -17.26 -3.63
CA SER A 115 -4.11 -16.43 -3.59
C SER A 115 -3.46 -16.23 -4.97
N VAL A 116 -3.88 -16.99 -5.99
CA VAL A 116 -3.23 -17.00 -7.31
C VAL A 116 -4.10 -16.30 -8.36
N ALA A 117 -5.42 -16.38 -8.23
CA ALA A 117 -6.36 -15.73 -9.14
C ALA A 117 -6.94 -14.46 -8.48
N PRO A 118 -6.79 -13.28 -9.09
CA PRO A 118 -7.42 -12.07 -8.56
C PRO A 118 -8.94 -12.17 -8.67
N VAL A 119 -9.64 -11.63 -7.68
CA VAL A 119 -11.11 -11.47 -7.70
C VAL A 119 -11.52 -10.26 -8.53
N ALA A 120 -10.63 -9.26 -8.63
CA ALA A 120 -10.84 -8.09 -9.46
C ALA A 120 -9.52 -7.54 -10.00
N THR A 121 -9.56 -6.95 -11.19
CA THR A 121 -8.48 -6.12 -11.74
C THR A 121 -8.99 -4.72 -12.04
N VAL A 122 -8.16 -3.72 -11.82
CA VAL A 122 -8.44 -2.32 -12.19
C VAL A 122 -7.29 -1.76 -13.01
N SER A 123 -7.56 -1.31 -14.22
CA SER A 123 -6.56 -0.77 -15.15
C SER A 123 -6.99 0.58 -15.72
N LEU A 124 -6.04 1.32 -16.29
CA LEU A 124 -6.34 2.52 -17.07
C LEU A 124 -6.71 2.13 -18.51
N GLU A 125 -7.46 2.99 -19.20
CA GLU A 125 -7.70 2.83 -20.64
C GLU A 125 -6.37 2.72 -21.41
N PRO A 126 -6.23 1.77 -22.36
CA PRO A 126 -5.03 1.65 -23.18
C PRO A 126 -4.73 2.94 -23.96
N GLY A 127 -3.46 3.35 -23.96
CA GLY A 127 -2.99 4.53 -24.69
C GLY A 127 -1.81 5.22 -24.00
N PRO A 128 -1.39 6.41 -24.46
CA PRO A 128 -0.45 7.26 -23.72
C PRO A 128 -0.96 7.52 -22.30
N GLY A 129 -0.09 7.38 -21.31
CA GLY A 129 -0.45 7.47 -19.89
C GLY A 129 -1.32 6.30 -19.38
N GLY A 130 -1.36 5.19 -20.10
CA GLY A 130 -2.11 3.98 -19.72
C GLY A 130 -1.39 3.08 -18.71
N LEU A 131 -0.17 3.45 -18.29
CA LEU A 131 0.59 2.72 -17.28
C LEU A 131 0.48 3.40 -15.92
N LEU A 132 0.38 2.60 -14.88
CA LEU A 132 0.36 3.02 -13.49
C LEU A 132 1.78 3.29 -12.99
N ALA A 133 1.96 4.44 -12.36
CA ALA A 133 3.11 4.76 -11.52
C ALA A 133 2.84 4.49 -10.04
N ALA A 134 1.60 4.65 -9.59
CA ALA A 134 1.20 4.40 -8.20
C ALA A 134 -0.31 4.18 -8.06
N SER A 135 -0.71 3.57 -6.95
CA SER A 135 -2.11 3.43 -6.57
C SER A 135 -2.31 3.65 -5.07
N SER A 136 -3.52 4.02 -4.65
CA SER A 136 -3.83 4.10 -3.22
C SER A 136 -5.32 3.90 -2.92
N PHE A 137 -5.62 3.00 -1.99
CA PHE A 137 -6.99 2.84 -1.49
C PHE A 137 -7.39 3.94 -0.50
N ALA A 138 -8.68 4.28 -0.55
CA ALA A 138 -9.34 5.15 0.42
C ALA A 138 -10.69 4.59 0.82
N LEU A 139 -10.99 4.62 2.12
CA LEU A 139 -12.30 4.25 2.66
C LEU A 139 -12.77 5.33 3.61
N LEU A 140 -13.90 5.98 3.30
CA LEU A 140 -14.51 6.98 4.16
C LEU A 140 -16.02 6.84 4.13
N LYS A 141 -16.62 6.64 5.32
CA LYS A 141 -18.09 6.52 5.48
C LYS A 141 -18.73 5.48 4.54
N GLY A 142 -18.05 4.34 4.34
CA GLY A 142 -18.52 3.26 3.46
C GLY A 142 -18.25 3.48 1.96
N HIS A 143 -17.69 4.63 1.56
CA HIS A 143 -17.24 4.85 0.19
C HIS A 143 -15.81 4.35 0.03
N LEU A 144 -15.65 3.20 -0.63
CA LEU A 144 -14.36 2.65 -1.02
C LEU A 144 -13.99 3.17 -2.41
N ALA A 145 -12.79 3.72 -2.54
CA ALA A 145 -12.21 4.16 -3.79
C ALA A 145 -10.76 3.70 -3.92
N LEU A 146 -10.31 3.55 -5.17
CA LEU A 146 -8.93 3.33 -5.55
C LEU A 146 -8.48 4.52 -6.41
N PHE A 147 -7.48 5.23 -5.92
CA PHE A 147 -6.79 6.25 -6.69
C PHE A 147 -5.71 5.61 -7.54
N LEU A 148 -5.60 6.04 -8.80
CA LEU A 148 -4.61 5.57 -9.76
C LEU A 148 -3.83 6.78 -10.30
N LEU A 149 -2.50 6.73 -10.28
CA LEU A 149 -1.63 7.76 -10.85
C LEU A 149 -0.87 7.12 -12.00
N SER A 150 -1.00 7.70 -13.20
CA SER A 150 -0.27 7.23 -14.35
C SER A 150 1.20 7.68 -14.33
N ASP A 151 2.02 7.00 -15.12
CA ASP A 151 3.39 7.39 -15.43
C ASP A 151 3.49 8.79 -16.07
N GLU A 152 2.49 9.20 -16.85
CA GLU A 152 2.36 10.58 -17.39
C GLU A 152 1.77 11.59 -16.39
N GLY A 153 1.56 11.20 -15.13
CA GLY A 153 1.11 12.08 -14.05
C GLY A 153 -0.37 12.41 -14.04
N GLU A 154 -1.18 11.61 -14.71
CA GLU A 154 -2.63 11.74 -14.66
C GLU A 154 -3.21 10.93 -13.51
N ALA A 155 -4.00 11.59 -12.65
CA ALA A 155 -4.62 10.94 -11.51
C ALA A 155 -6.09 10.62 -11.79
N TYR A 156 -6.56 9.48 -11.33
CA TYR A 156 -7.91 8.97 -11.55
C TYR A 156 -8.51 8.44 -10.25
N CYS A 157 -9.84 8.36 -10.19
CA CYS A 157 -10.58 7.78 -9.08
C CYS A 157 -11.52 6.69 -9.57
N HIS A 158 -11.21 5.44 -9.21
CA HIS A 158 -12.12 4.31 -9.36
C HIS A 158 -12.95 4.17 -8.09
N ARG A 159 -14.28 4.21 -8.21
CA ARG A 159 -15.19 4.01 -7.07
C ARG A 159 -15.76 2.61 -7.14
N PHE A 160 -15.64 1.85 -6.05
CA PHE A 160 -16.22 0.52 -5.98
C PHE A 160 -17.73 0.61 -5.72
N ALA A 161 -18.52 -0.12 -6.50
CA ALA A 161 -19.97 -0.22 -6.31
C ALA A 161 -20.29 -0.63 -4.87
N ASN A 162 -21.21 0.11 -4.23
CA ASN A 162 -21.62 -0.09 -2.83
C ASN A 162 -20.46 -0.11 -1.81
N GLY A 163 -19.28 0.42 -2.16
CA GLY A 163 -18.09 0.35 -1.31
C GLY A 163 -17.48 -1.05 -1.20
N SER A 164 -17.80 -1.96 -2.12
CA SER A 164 -17.38 -3.36 -2.09
C SER A 164 -16.67 -3.75 -3.38
N VAL A 165 -15.45 -4.29 -3.23
CA VAL A 165 -14.70 -4.89 -4.36
C VAL A 165 -15.49 -6.03 -4.99
N ALA A 166 -16.15 -6.86 -4.18
CA ALA A 166 -16.92 -8.00 -4.67
C ALA A 166 -18.15 -7.56 -5.48
N ASP A 167 -18.84 -6.51 -5.06
CA ASP A 167 -20.01 -5.99 -5.79
C ASP A 167 -19.58 -5.35 -7.11
N ASP A 168 -18.48 -4.59 -7.11
CA ASP A 168 -17.95 -4.00 -8.33
C ASP A 168 -17.46 -5.07 -9.31
N ALA A 169 -16.74 -6.09 -8.84
CA ALA A 169 -16.28 -7.22 -9.64
C ALA A 169 -17.45 -7.98 -10.27
N ARG A 170 -18.54 -8.22 -9.53
CA ARG A 170 -19.76 -8.85 -10.08
C ARG A 170 -20.38 -8.02 -11.20
N ARG A 171 -20.31 -6.69 -11.10
CA ARG A 171 -20.85 -5.77 -12.10
C ARG A 171 -19.95 -5.64 -13.33
N SER A 172 -18.64 -5.66 -13.16
CA SER A 172 -17.65 -5.52 -14.25
C SER A 172 -17.24 -6.84 -14.89
N GLY A 173 -17.61 -7.98 -14.29
CA GLY A 173 -17.13 -9.30 -14.72
C GLY A 173 -15.71 -9.62 -14.21
N GLY A 174 -15.24 -8.89 -13.20
CA GLY A 174 -13.90 -9.05 -12.62
C GLY A 174 -12.90 -7.99 -13.10
N ASP A 175 -13.07 -7.45 -14.31
CA ASP A 175 -12.10 -6.52 -14.89
C ASP A 175 -12.71 -5.13 -15.08
N ALA A 176 -12.13 -4.11 -14.45
CA ALA A 176 -12.58 -2.74 -14.53
C ALA A 176 -11.53 -1.84 -15.22
N THR A 177 -11.92 -1.23 -16.34
CA THR A 177 -11.11 -0.19 -16.98
C THR A 177 -11.61 1.19 -16.58
N VAL A 178 -10.71 2.03 -16.07
CA VAL A 178 -11.03 3.39 -15.61
C VAL A 178 -10.99 4.34 -16.80
N ALA A 179 -12.15 4.92 -17.10
CA ALA A 179 -12.32 5.84 -18.20
C ALA A 179 -11.60 7.18 -17.97
N LYS A 180 -11.17 7.84 -19.05
CA LYS A 180 -10.56 9.18 -18.98
C LYS A 180 -11.44 10.25 -18.32
N SER A 181 -12.76 10.07 -18.34
CA SER A 181 -13.72 10.95 -17.67
C SER A 181 -13.67 10.87 -16.14
N ALA A 182 -13.04 9.83 -15.57
CA ALA A 182 -12.83 9.67 -14.13
C ALA A 182 -11.52 10.33 -13.64
N ARG A 183 -10.87 11.13 -14.49
CA ARG A 183 -9.67 11.89 -14.16
C ARG A 183 -9.95 12.94 -13.09
N LEU A 184 -9.05 13.04 -12.12
CA LEU A 184 -9.06 14.06 -11.08
C LEU A 184 -8.52 15.38 -11.62
N GLU A 185 -9.20 16.48 -11.30
CA GLU A 185 -8.76 17.83 -11.63
C GLU A 185 -7.66 18.28 -10.66
N LEU A 186 -6.40 18.07 -11.06
CA LEU A 186 -5.22 18.53 -10.32
C LEU A 186 -4.72 19.90 -10.84
N PRO A 187 -3.91 20.64 -10.05
CA PRO A 187 -3.38 21.93 -10.45
C PRO A 187 -2.62 21.89 -11.79
N GLU A 188 -2.80 22.90 -12.65
CA GLU A 188 -2.22 22.88 -14.01
C GLU A 188 -0.69 22.73 -14.04
N LYS A 189 0.01 23.20 -13.00
CA LYS A 189 1.47 23.14 -12.88
C LYS A 189 2.04 21.70 -12.82
N VAL A 190 1.21 20.70 -12.55
CA VAL A 190 1.61 19.29 -12.59
C VAL A 190 1.21 18.56 -13.88
N ARG A 191 0.52 19.23 -14.81
CA ARG A 191 0.16 18.61 -16.09
C ARG A 191 1.41 18.34 -16.93
N GLY A 192 1.47 17.14 -17.52
CA GLY A 192 2.58 16.68 -18.35
C GLY A 192 3.86 16.33 -17.57
N ARG A 193 3.79 16.29 -16.23
CA ARG A 193 4.87 15.82 -15.37
C ARG A 193 4.70 14.34 -15.11
N ALA A 194 5.80 13.58 -15.07
CA ALA A 194 5.70 12.17 -14.75
C ALA A 194 5.19 11.96 -13.30
N GLY A 195 4.28 11.00 -13.12
CA GLY A 195 3.78 10.60 -11.82
C GLY A 195 4.78 9.69 -11.12
N LEU A 196 4.98 9.87 -9.80
CA LEU A 196 5.99 9.13 -9.03
C LEU A 196 5.40 8.32 -7.88
N SER A 197 4.54 8.95 -7.07
CA SER A 197 3.96 8.28 -5.90
C SER A 197 2.62 8.89 -5.54
N MET A 198 1.77 8.09 -4.89
CA MET A 198 0.47 8.54 -4.43
C MET A 198 0.03 7.78 -3.19
N THR A 199 -0.57 8.48 -2.23
CA THR A 199 -1.09 7.88 -1.01
C THR A 199 -2.28 8.67 -0.47
N TYR A 200 -3.28 7.98 0.07
CA TYR A 200 -4.39 8.60 0.77
C TYR A 200 -4.20 8.54 2.29
N SER A 201 -4.14 9.70 2.93
CA SER A 201 -4.11 9.82 4.38
C SER A 201 -5.53 9.83 4.93
N LEU A 202 -5.97 8.72 5.52
CA LEU A 202 -7.28 8.63 6.17
C LEU A 202 -7.42 9.61 7.32
N ALA A 203 -6.36 9.79 8.12
CA ALA A 203 -6.37 10.69 9.29
C ALA A 203 -6.61 12.16 8.91
N HIS A 204 -6.17 12.58 7.72
CA HIS A 204 -6.30 13.97 7.26
C HIS A 204 -7.35 14.15 6.16
N HIS A 205 -7.93 13.04 5.66
CA HIS A 205 -8.80 13.01 4.49
C HIS A 205 -8.17 13.69 3.25
N LEU A 206 -6.88 13.40 3.02
CA LEU A 206 -6.08 14.01 1.96
C LEU A 206 -5.44 12.95 1.06
N LEU A 207 -5.60 13.11 -0.25
CA LEU A 207 -4.79 12.46 -1.26
C LEU A 207 -3.49 13.26 -1.43
N LEU A 208 -2.35 12.57 -1.35
CA LEU A 208 -1.03 13.13 -1.57
C LEU A 208 -0.45 12.47 -2.82
N ALA A 209 -0.03 13.27 -3.80
CA ALA A 209 0.61 12.79 -5.02
C ALA A 209 1.91 13.54 -5.26
N SER A 210 2.95 12.85 -5.74
CA SER A 210 4.24 13.43 -6.08
C SER A 210 4.56 13.20 -7.55
N PHE A 211 5.21 14.20 -8.15
CA PHE A 211 5.52 14.28 -9.57
C PHE A 211 7.00 14.60 -9.76
N ASP A 212 7.47 14.45 -10.99
CA ASP A 212 8.81 14.92 -11.38
C ASP A 212 9.04 16.41 -11.05
N GLY A 213 10.31 16.82 -11.03
CA GLY A 213 10.67 18.21 -10.74
C GLY A 213 10.40 18.65 -9.29
N GLY A 214 10.07 17.73 -8.39
CA GLY A 214 9.83 18.03 -6.97
C GLY A 214 8.49 18.70 -6.70
N TYR A 215 7.49 18.47 -7.56
CA TYR A 215 6.12 18.93 -7.35
C TYR A 215 5.32 17.87 -6.57
N SER A 216 4.51 18.33 -5.63
CA SER A 216 3.60 17.51 -4.84
C SER A 216 2.24 18.19 -4.72
N VAL A 217 1.18 17.41 -4.80
CA VAL A 217 -0.20 17.90 -4.65
C VAL A 217 -0.83 17.24 -3.43
N ALA A 218 -1.46 18.06 -2.59
CA ALA A 218 -2.34 17.60 -1.53
C ALA A 218 -3.79 17.98 -1.88
N ALA A 219 -4.62 16.98 -2.17
CA ALA A 219 -5.98 17.14 -2.61
C ALA A 219 -7.01 16.55 -1.63
N ARG A 220 -8.12 17.25 -1.42
CA ARG A 220 -9.32 16.69 -0.79
C ARG A 220 -10.23 16.18 -1.88
N VAL A 221 -10.56 14.90 -1.84
CA VAL A 221 -11.46 14.26 -2.81
C VAL A 221 -12.72 13.83 -2.10
N ASP A 222 -13.88 14.12 -2.70
CA ASP A 222 -15.13 13.51 -2.28
C ASP A 222 -15.15 12.05 -2.76
N LEU A 223 -15.07 11.07 -1.85
CA LEU A 223 -15.09 9.67 -2.26
C LEU A 223 -16.46 9.24 -2.82
N ALA A 224 -17.55 9.95 -2.48
CA ALA A 224 -18.88 9.61 -2.98
C ALA A 224 -19.03 10.03 -4.44
N SER A 225 -18.58 11.23 -4.82
CA SER A 225 -18.69 11.72 -6.21
C SER A 225 -17.43 11.50 -7.06
N GLY A 226 -16.28 11.28 -6.43
CA GLY A 226 -14.96 11.25 -7.09
C GLY A 226 -14.39 12.64 -7.39
N ALA A 227 -15.08 13.73 -7.02
CA ALA A 227 -14.67 15.08 -7.37
C ALA A 227 -13.60 15.64 -6.41
N VAL A 228 -12.65 16.41 -6.96
CA VAL A 228 -11.68 17.17 -6.16
C VAL A 228 -12.37 18.40 -5.58
N LYS A 229 -12.39 18.53 -4.24
CA LYS A 229 -12.95 19.69 -3.52
C LYS A 229 -11.95 20.84 -3.41
N SER A 230 -10.68 20.49 -3.25
CA SER A 230 -9.58 21.45 -3.12
C SER A 230 -8.27 20.73 -3.39
N ALA A 231 -7.33 21.38 -4.08
CA ALA A 231 -5.99 20.86 -4.28
C ALA A 231 -4.96 21.97 -4.05
N ASN A 232 -3.97 21.69 -3.20
CA ASN A 232 -2.87 22.59 -2.92
C ASN A 232 -1.60 22.03 -3.54
N LEU A 233 -0.83 22.90 -4.18
CA LEU A 233 0.45 22.55 -4.76
C LEU A 233 1.58 22.95 -3.81
N ALA A 234 2.42 21.97 -3.47
CA ALA A 234 3.76 22.23 -2.99
C ALA A 234 4.73 22.00 -4.15
N ALA A 235 5.64 22.94 -4.37
CA ALA A 235 6.73 22.76 -5.31
C ALA A 235 8.01 23.14 -4.57
N ARG A 236 9.12 22.48 -4.90
CA ARG A 236 10.43 22.95 -4.45
C ARG A 236 10.60 24.40 -4.91
N GLY A 237 10.72 25.33 -3.97
CA GLY A 237 11.07 26.72 -4.27
C GLY A 237 12.43 26.73 -4.96
N GLY A 238 12.44 27.17 -6.22
CA GLY A 238 13.65 27.54 -6.94
C GLY A 238 13.63 29.05 -7.14
N ASP A 239 14.70 29.68 -6.68
CA ASP A 239 15.08 31.08 -6.93
C ASP A 239 14.99 31.47 -8.43
#